data_AF-A0A4V1V5J9-F1
#
_entry.id   AF-A0A4V1V5J9-F1
#
_cell.length_a   1.000
_cell.length_b   1.000
_cell.length_c   1.000
_cell.angle_alpha   90.00
_cell.angle_beta   90.00
_cell.angle_gamma   90.00
#
_symmetry.space_group_name_H-M   'P 1'
#
loop_
_entity.id
_entity.type
_entity.pdbx_description
1 polymer ?
#
loop_
_entity_poly.entity_id
_entity_poly.type
_entity_poly.pdbx_seq_one_letter_code
_entity_poly.pdbx_strand_id
1 'polypeptide(L)'
;MQDSRPTPAMVGDLPDERSTGSKSEGFSGRYEDFRARLAEGTEHLTDAARERVIAAREQAVRAQRQAREAVSHSGDAAVDMFERQPLVVGALAFAVGAAVAALLPRTRTENSYLGARRDQLMDEAERIFREETERAKSTLRTAESEARSAVSDITDTVAEKAREATDESAAAVKEHAGDVKSTAKSEAKGAKDDIKKS
;
A
#
# COMPACT_ATOMS: atom_id res chain seq x y z
N MET A 1 21.78 15.27 86.30
CA MET A 1 23.14 15.52 85.78
C MET A 1 23.35 14.64 84.56
N GLN A 2 23.98 15.19 83.53
CA GLN A 2 24.25 14.63 82.19
C GLN A 2 23.21 15.02 81.13
N ASP A 3 23.38 16.25 80.64
CA ASP A 3 22.98 16.69 79.31
C ASP A 3 24.05 16.21 78.33
N SER A 4 23.66 15.44 77.32
CA SER A 4 24.53 14.94 76.26
C SER A 4 23.98 15.39 74.93
N ARG A 5 24.72 16.26 74.25
CA ARG A 5 24.72 16.33 72.79
C ARG A 5 26.15 16.14 72.32
N PRO A 6 26.32 15.37 71.23
CA PRO A 6 26.81 16.03 70.04
C PRO A 6 25.96 15.78 68.78
N THR A 7 26.24 16.65 67.83
CA THR A 7 25.67 17.06 66.53
C THR A 7 25.29 15.99 65.47
N PRO A 8 24.46 16.38 64.47
CA PRO A 8 23.80 15.47 63.54
C PRO A 8 24.68 15.03 62.37
N ALA A 9 24.62 13.75 62.02
CA ALA A 9 25.10 13.23 60.74
C ALA A 9 24.11 13.65 59.64
N MET A 10 24.48 14.67 58.87
CA MET A 10 23.86 14.95 57.57
C MET A 10 24.36 13.91 56.57
N VAL A 11 23.65 12.79 56.46
CA VAL A 11 23.73 11.89 55.31
C VAL A 11 22.94 12.58 54.21
N GLY A 12 23.62 13.44 53.47
CA GLY A 12 23.13 14.02 52.23
C GLY A 12 23.12 12.95 51.14
N ASP A 13 21.90 12.52 50.83
CA ASP A 13 21.44 11.86 49.62
C ASP A 13 22.40 12.01 48.42
N LEU A 14 23.09 10.92 48.09
CA LEU A 14 23.80 10.79 46.82
C LEU A 14 22.74 10.55 45.74
N PRO A 15 22.71 11.31 44.63
CA PRO A 15 21.78 11.02 43.54
C PRO A 15 22.07 9.63 42.99
N ASP A 16 21.04 8.77 43.02
CA ASP A 16 21.05 7.43 42.44
C ASP A 16 21.33 7.51 40.92
N GLU A 17 22.56 7.17 40.53
CA GLU A 17 23.06 7.32 39.16
C GLU A 17 22.87 6.05 38.30
N ARG A 18 21.89 5.18 38.59
CA ARG A 18 21.69 3.96 37.77
C ARG A 18 20.24 3.56 37.54
N SER A 19 19.60 4.14 36.53
CA SER A 19 18.58 3.43 35.74
C SER A 19 18.28 4.10 34.39
N THR A 20 19.23 4.04 33.46
CA THR A 20 19.01 4.41 32.04
C THR A 20 19.13 3.21 31.09
N GLY A 21 19.09 1.98 31.61
CA GLY A 21 19.42 0.75 30.86
C GLY A 21 18.27 0.00 30.17
N SER A 22 16.98 0.27 30.43
CA SER A 22 15.89 -0.65 29.98
C SER A 22 15.08 -0.21 28.75
N LYS A 23 15.40 0.94 28.13
CA LYS A 23 14.68 1.39 26.91
C LYS A 23 15.26 0.85 25.60
N SER A 24 16.49 0.33 25.60
CA SER A 24 17.17 -0.17 24.39
C SER A 24 16.85 -1.63 24.06
N GLU A 25 16.63 -2.48 25.07
CA GLU A 25 16.38 -3.93 24.89
C GLU A 25 15.04 -4.23 24.20
N GLY A 26 14.02 -3.38 24.42
CA GLY A 26 12.71 -3.54 23.77
C GLY A 26 12.66 -3.04 22.32
N PHE A 27 13.67 -2.29 21.86
CA PHE A 27 13.72 -1.78 20.48
C PHE A 27 14.48 -2.75 19.57
N SER A 28 15.61 -3.30 20.03
CA SER A 28 16.38 -4.31 19.30
C SER A 28 15.56 -5.59 19.07
N GLY A 29 14.91 -6.13 20.10
CA GLY A 29 14.12 -7.36 19.97
C GLY A 29 12.98 -7.26 18.95
N ARG A 30 12.27 -6.12 18.91
CA ARG A 30 11.19 -5.89 17.94
C ARG A 30 11.69 -5.76 16.51
N TYR A 31 12.88 -5.19 16.32
CA TYR A 31 13.48 -5.08 15.01
C TYR A 31 13.97 -6.44 14.50
N GLU A 32 14.54 -7.26 15.38
CA GLU A 32 14.96 -8.62 15.03
C GLU A 32 13.77 -9.53 14.69
N ASP A 33 12.69 -9.49 15.47
CA ASP A 33 11.45 -10.22 15.16
C ASP A 33 10.85 -9.80 13.81
N PHE A 34 10.84 -8.50 13.52
CA PHE A 34 10.37 -7.98 12.25
C PHE A 34 11.24 -8.48 11.09
N ARG A 35 12.57 -8.41 11.25
CA ARG A 35 13.50 -8.88 10.24
C ARG A 35 13.44 -10.39 10.04
N ALA A 36 13.19 -11.16 11.10
CA ALA A 36 12.98 -12.60 11.05
C ALA A 36 11.75 -12.95 10.20
N ARG A 37 10.64 -12.23 10.37
CA ARG A 37 9.45 -12.38 9.52
C ARG A 37 9.69 -11.96 8.08
N LEU A 38 10.47 -10.90 7.84
CA LEU A 38 10.84 -10.51 6.47
C LEU A 38 11.77 -11.54 5.80
N ALA A 39 12.54 -12.28 6.58
CA ALA A 39 13.41 -13.34 6.13
C ALA A 39 12.72 -14.70 5.95
N GLU A 40 11.48 -14.84 6.42
CA GLU A 40 10.74 -16.10 6.33
C GLU A 40 10.56 -16.54 4.86
N GLY A 41 10.83 -17.82 4.60
CA GLY A 41 10.80 -18.41 3.25
C GLY A 41 12.03 -18.10 2.40
N THR A 42 13.08 -17.50 2.98
CA THR A 42 14.36 -17.24 2.28
C THR A 42 15.53 -18.09 2.81
N GLU A 43 15.23 -19.11 3.62
CA GLU A 43 16.22 -19.95 4.32
C GLU A 43 17.11 -20.74 3.36
N HIS A 44 16.66 -20.91 2.11
CA HIS A 44 17.37 -21.61 1.03
C HIS A 44 18.17 -20.67 0.11
N LEU A 45 18.16 -19.37 0.36
CA LEU A 45 18.90 -18.38 -0.41
C LEU A 45 20.26 -18.08 0.23
N THR A 46 21.22 -17.56 -0.56
CA THR A 46 22.47 -17.03 -0.02
C THR A 46 22.21 -15.78 0.82
N ASP A 47 23.09 -15.47 1.78
CA ASP A 47 22.93 -14.30 2.66
C ASP A 47 22.74 -12.99 1.87
N ALA A 48 23.47 -12.83 0.77
CA ALA A 48 23.35 -11.66 -0.11
C ALA A 48 22.01 -11.60 -0.87
N ALA A 49 21.41 -12.74 -1.22
CA ALA A 49 20.09 -12.79 -1.85
C ALA A 49 18.98 -12.54 -0.83
N ARG A 50 19.10 -13.16 0.35
CA ARG A 50 18.20 -12.94 1.50
C ARG A 50 18.15 -11.47 1.91
N GLU A 51 19.29 -10.79 1.99
CA GLU A 51 19.36 -9.37 2.36
C GLU A 51 18.64 -8.48 1.33
N ARG A 52 18.80 -8.75 0.03
CA ARG A 52 18.08 -8.01 -1.02
C ARG A 52 16.57 -8.20 -0.93
N VAL A 53 16.11 -9.43 -0.64
CA VAL A 53 14.69 -9.72 -0.45
C VAL A 53 14.14 -9.00 0.78
N ILE A 54 14.89 -9.00 1.89
CA ILE A 54 14.51 -8.29 3.11
C ILE A 54 14.38 -6.78 2.83
N ALA A 55 15.36 -6.17 2.17
CA ALA A 55 15.32 -4.75 1.80
C ALA A 55 14.13 -4.40 0.88
N ALA A 56 13.86 -5.24 -0.12
CA ALA A 56 12.72 -5.08 -1.02
C ALA A 56 11.39 -5.20 -0.27
N ARG A 57 11.25 -6.19 0.61
CA ARG A 57 10.04 -6.37 1.43
C ARG A 57 9.86 -5.23 2.43
N GLU A 58 10.94 -4.73 3.03
CA GLU A 58 10.90 -3.56 3.91
C GLU A 58 10.39 -2.31 3.16
N GLN A 59 10.90 -2.07 1.94
CA GLN A 59 10.42 -0.98 1.09
C GLN A 59 8.94 -1.14 0.73
N ALA A 60 8.51 -2.37 0.40
CA ALA A 60 7.11 -2.66 0.12
C ALA A 60 6.21 -2.43 1.35
N VAL A 61 6.66 -2.80 2.55
CA VAL A 61 5.91 -2.54 3.80
C VAL A 61 5.78 -1.04 4.07
N ARG A 62 6.83 -0.26 3.82
CA ARG A 62 6.79 1.21 3.93
C ARG A 62 5.82 1.82 2.93
N ALA A 63 5.90 1.41 1.66
CA ALA A 63 4.99 1.88 0.61
C ALA A 63 3.53 1.48 0.90
N GLN A 64 3.29 0.26 1.39
CA GLN A 64 1.96 -0.20 1.77
C GLN A 64 1.37 0.61 2.92
N ARG A 65 2.20 1.01 3.90
CA ARG A 65 1.76 1.85 5.02
C ARG A 65 1.31 3.23 4.52
N GLN A 66 2.13 3.87 3.69
CA GLN A 66 1.80 5.16 3.06
C GLN A 66 0.53 5.07 2.21
N ALA A 67 0.39 4.01 1.42
CA ALA A 67 -0.79 3.81 0.59
C ALA A 67 -2.07 3.60 1.43
N ARG A 68 -1.99 2.84 2.53
CA ARG A 68 -3.14 2.66 3.45
C ARG A 68 -3.55 3.97 4.12
N GLU A 69 -2.58 4.79 4.50
CA GLU A 69 -2.82 6.11 5.10
C GLU A 69 -3.53 7.04 4.12
N ALA A 70 -3.07 7.09 2.85
CA ALA A 70 -3.71 7.85 1.79
C ALA A 70 -5.16 7.38 1.50
N VAL A 71 -5.39 6.07 1.44
CA VAL A 71 -6.72 5.50 1.12
C VAL A 71 -7.75 5.77 2.22
N SER A 72 -7.34 5.82 3.49
CA SER A 72 -8.26 5.95 4.62
C SER A 72 -9.04 7.26 4.67
N HIS A 73 -8.52 8.31 4.02
CA HIS A 73 -9.14 9.65 3.98
C HIS A 73 -9.71 10.02 2.60
N SER A 74 -9.69 9.07 1.65
CA SER A 74 -10.02 9.32 0.25
C SER A 74 -11.43 8.91 -0.15
N GLY A 75 -12.25 8.37 0.78
CA GLY A 75 -13.56 7.82 0.48
C GLY A 75 -14.49 8.82 -0.23
N ASP A 76 -14.66 10.00 0.35
CA ASP A 76 -15.56 11.02 -0.19
C ASP A 76 -15.05 11.64 -1.50
N ALA A 77 -13.73 11.82 -1.62
CA ALA A 77 -13.10 12.33 -2.85
C ALA A 77 -13.15 11.31 -4.00
N ALA A 78 -13.04 10.01 -3.70
CA ALA A 78 -13.16 8.95 -4.69
C ALA A 78 -14.59 8.82 -5.22
N VAL A 79 -15.61 9.02 -4.37
CA VAL A 79 -17.03 9.03 -4.77
C VAL A 79 -17.30 10.23 -5.68
N ASP A 80 -16.90 11.45 -5.29
CA ASP A 80 -17.08 12.65 -6.12
C ASP A 80 -16.34 12.54 -7.47
N MET A 81 -15.13 11.98 -7.49
CA MET A 81 -14.38 11.74 -8.74
C MET A 81 -15.06 10.67 -9.63
N PHE A 82 -15.61 9.60 -9.03
CA PHE A 82 -16.34 8.58 -9.78
C PHE A 82 -17.62 9.13 -10.41
N GLU A 83 -18.35 9.98 -9.70
CA GLU A 83 -19.55 10.65 -10.21
C GLU A 83 -19.23 11.63 -11.35
N ARG A 84 -18.10 12.34 -11.26
CA ARG A 84 -17.69 13.32 -12.28
C ARG A 84 -17.02 12.69 -13.50
N GLN A 85 -16.19 11.67 -13.28
CA GLN A 85 -15.30 11.11 -14.30
C GLN A 85 -15.19 9.58 -14.21
N PRO A 86 -16.29 8.83 -14.43
CA PRO A 86 -16.30 7.37 -14.28
C PRO A 86 -15.31 6.67 -15.23
N LEU A 87 -15.07 7.24 -16.42
CA LEU A 87 -14.10 6.70 -17.37
C LEU A 87 -12.65 6.81 -16.88
N VAL A 88 -12.30 7.93 -16.23
CA VAL A 88 -10.93 8.15 -15.72
C VAL A 88 -10.66 7.21 -14.55
N VAL A 89 -11.62 7.10 -13.61
CA VAL A 89 -11.53 6.16 -12.49
C VAL A 89 -11.45 4.71 -12.99
N GLY A 90 -12.26 4.35 -13.99
CA GLY A 90 -12.21 3.03 -14.62
C GLY A 90 -10.84 2.73 -15.26
N ALA A 91 -10.26 3.70 -15.97
CA ALA A 91 -8.94 3.55 -16.58
C ALA A 91 -7.82 3.38 -15.53
N LEU A 92 -7.85 4.16 -14.44
CA LEU A 92 -6.91 4.04 -13.33
C LEU A 92 -7.03 2.68 -12.63
N ALA A 93 -8.25 2.25 -12.31
CA ALA A 93 -8.51 0.94 -11.70
C ALA A 93 -8.01 -0.21 -12.60
N PHE A 94 -8.26 -0.11 -13.91
CA PHE A 94 -7.75 -1.08 -14.88
C PHE A 94 -6.21 -1.11 -14.89
N ALA A 95 -5.55 0.04 -14.94
CA ALA A 95 -4.09 0.12 -14.95
C ALA A 95 -3.46 -0.51 -13.70
N VAL A 96 -4.02 -0.23 -12.52
CA VAL A 96 -3.59 -0.85 -11.26
C VAL A 96 -3.80 -2.36 -11.31
N GLY A 97 -4.98 -2.83 -11.75
CA GLY A 97 -5.27 -4.26 -11.88
C GLY A 97 -4.30 -4.96 -12.85
N ALA A 98 -3.99 -4.34 -13.98
CA ALA A 98 -3.06 -4.86 -14.96
C ALA A 98 -1.62 -4.93 -14.43
N ALA A 99 -1.17 -3.92 -13.68
CA ALA A 99 0.15 -3.93 -13.06
C ALA A 99 0.28 -5.08 -12.03
N VAL A 100 -0.75 -5.30 -11.21
CA VAL A 100 -0.79 -6.45 -10.28
C VAL A 100 -0.81 -7.78 -11.05
N ALA A 101 -1.60 -7.88 -12.12
CA ALA A 101 -1.64 -9.05 -12.99
C ALA A 101 -0.27 -9.36 -13.63
N ALA A 102 0.49 -8.34 -14.02
CA ALA A 102 1.80 -8.50 -14.64
C ALA A 102 2.89 -8.99 -13.67
N LEU A 103 2.71 -8.76 -12.35
CA LEU A 103 3.65 -9.23 -11.32
C LEU A 103 3.39 -10.69 -10.89
N LEU A 104 2.22 -11.25 -11.21
CA LEU A 104 1.90 -12.63 -10.89
C LEU A 104 2.75 -13.61 -11.73
N PRO A 105 3.36 -14.66 -11.12
CA PRO A 105 4.19 -15.61 -11.84
C PRO A 105 3.35 -16.43 -12.82
N ARG A 106 3.76 -16.44 -14.10
CA ARG A 106 3.11 -17.25 -15.15
C ARG A 106 3.20 -18.73 -14.79
N THR A 107 2.05 -19.41 -14.76
CA THR A 107 2.02 -20.83 -14.41
C THR A 107 2.38 -21.71 -15.63
N ARG A 108 3.07 -22.84 -15.40
CA ARG A 108 3.53 -23.72 -16.50
C ARG A 108 2.37 -24.34 -17.29
N THR A 109 1.29 -24.68 -16.60
CA THR A 109 0.06 -25.23 -17.20
C THR A 109 -0.60 -24.22 -18.13
N GLU A 110 -0.58 -22.94 -17.75
CA GLU A 110 -1.15 -21.87 -18.56
C GLU A 110 -0.31 -21.63 -19.82
N ASN A 111 1.01 -21.74 -19.74
CA ASN A 111 1.86 -21.67 -20.93
C ASN A 111 1.66 -22.85 -21.88
N SER A 112 1.44 -24.07 -21.39
CA SER A 112 1.27 -25.24 -22.27
C SER A 112 -0.07 -25.25 -23.00
N TYR A 113 -1.14 -24.76 -22.37
CA TYR A 113 -2.49 -24.77 -22.96
C TYR A 113 -2.86 -23.44 -23.63
N LEU A 114 -2.35 -22.32 -23.14
CA LEU A 114 -2.70 -20.99 -23.63
C LEU A 114 -1.54 -20.28 -24.33
N GLY A 115 -0.34 -20.86 -24.44
CA GLY A 115 0.81 -20.20 -25.08
C GLY A 115 0.50 -19.69 -26.49
N ALA A 116 0.06 -20.57 -27.39
CA ALA A 116 -0.30 -20.19 -28.76
C ALA A 116 -1.50 -19.21 -28.82
N ARG A 117 -2.46 -19.36 -27.92
CA ARG A 117 -3.64 -18.49 -27.85
C ARG A 117 -3.29 -17.11 -27.31
N ARG A 118 -2.39 -17.03 -26.34
CA ARG A 118 -1.80 -15.80 -25.81
C ARG A 118 -1.08 -15.07 -26.92
N ASP A 119 -0.23 -15.76 -27.69
CA ASP A 119 0.55 -15.12 -28.75
C ASP A 119 -0.38 -14.49 -29.79
N GLN A 120 -1.42 -15.23 -30.22
CA GLN A 120 -2.47 -14.68 -31.09
C GLN A 120 -3.19 -13.47 -30.48
N LEU A 121 -3.54 -13.53 -29.20
CA LEU A 121 -4.19 -12.40 -28.50
C LEU A 121 -3.26 -11.19 -28.37
N MET A 122 -1.96 -11.41 -28.20
CA MET A 122 -0.97 -10.34 -28.11
C MET A 122 -0.73 -9.70 -29.47
N ASP A 123 -0.62 -10.49 -30.54
CA ASP A 123 -0.49 -9.99 -31.90
C ASP A 123 -1.72 -9.17 -32.30
N GLU A 124 -2.90 -9.65 -31.94
CA GLU A 124 -4.18 -8.95 -32.16
C GLU A 124 -4.27 -7.67 -31.33
N ALA A 125 -3.89 -7.71 -30.06
CA ALA A 125 -3.83 -6.52 -29.21
C ALA A 125 -2.86 -5.47 -29.77
N GLU A 126 -1.69 -5.89 -30.25
CA GLU A 126 -0.70 -4.99 -30.85
C GLU A 126 -1.21 -4.37 -32.16
N ARG A 127 -1.92 -5.15 -32.98
CA ARG A 127 -2.59 -4.68 -34.19
C ARG A 127 -3.62 -3.59 -33.85
N ILE A 128 -4.55 -3.89 -32.94
CA ILE A 128 -5.59 -2.94 -32.50
C ILE A 128 -4.93 -1.70 -31.88
N PHE A 129 -3.94 -1.89 -31.01
CA PHE A 129 -3.24 -0.78 -30.35
C PHE A 129 -2.60 0.18 -31.35
N ARG A 130 -1.90 -0.33 -32.38
CA ARG A 130 -1.33 0.51 -33.43
C ARG A 130 -2.42 1.25 -34.21
N GLU A 131 -3.47 0.55 -34.59
CA GLU A 131 -4.58 1.11 -35.36
C GLU A 131 -5.28 2.26 -34.61
N GLU A 132 -5.59 2.04 -33.33
CA GLU A 132 -6.21 3.03 -32.46
C GLU A 132 -5.25 4.15 -32.08
N THR A 133 -3.96 3.88 -31.90
CA THR A 133 -2.97 4.93 -31.61
C THR A 133 -2.82 5.89 -32.79
N GLU A 134 -2.79 5.39 -34.02
CA GLU A 134 -2.72 6.24 -35.21
C GLU A 134 -4.00 7.06 -35.40
N ARG A 135 -5.19 6.48 -35.11
CA ARG A 135 -6.45 7.22 -35.05
C ARG A 135 -6.44 8.30 -33.97
N ALA A 136 -6.04 7.95 -32.75
CA ALA A 136 -5.99 8.86 -31.61
C ALA A 136 -5.02 10.02 -31.83
N LYS A 137 -3.83 9.77 -32.41
CA LYS A 137 -2.86 10.82 -32.76
C LYS A 137 -3.45 11.90 -33.67
N SER A 138 -4.39 11.52 -34.55
CA SER A 138 -5.06 12.47 -35.44
C SER A 138 -6.05 13.39 -34.69
N THR A 139 -6.66 12.91 -33.62
CA THR A 139 -7.65 13.64 -32.80
C THR A 139 -7.01 14.40 -31.62
N LEU A 140 -5.84 13.95 -31.14
CA LEU A 140 -5.19 14.48 -29.94
C LEU A 140 -4.65 15.91 -30.09
N ARG A 141 -4.26 16.33 -31.29
CA ARG A 141 -3.73 17.70 -31.51
C ARG A 141 -4.75 18.80 -31.20
N THR A 142 -6.03 18.47 -31.12
CA THR A 142 -7.12 19.43 -30.85
C THR A 142 -7.61 19.37 -29.39
N ALA A 143 -7.33 18.28 -28.66
CA ALA A 143 -7.80 18.06 -27.29
C ALA A 143 -6.70 18.22 -26.21
N GLU A 144 -5.46 18.47 -26.61
CA GLU A 144 -4.29 18.46 -25.71
C GLU A 144 -4.35 19.50 -24.59
N SER A 145 -4.96 20.67 -24.86
CA SER A 145 -5.08 21.76 -23.88
C SER A 145 -5.96 21.37 -22.69
N GLU A 146 -7.16 20.84 -22.93
CA GLU A 146 -8.10 20.45 -21.87
C GLU A 146 -7.63 19.18 -21.14
N ALA A 147 -7.04 18.23 -21.87
CA ALA A 147 -6.50 17.00 -21.30
C ALA A 147 -5.34 17.28 -20.33
N ARG A 148 -4.44 18.21 -20.66
CA ARG A 148 -3.32 18.56 -19.76
C ARG A 148 -3.79 19.17 -18.45
N SER A 149 -4.79 20.06 -18.47
CA SER A 149 -5.37 20.63 -17.25
C SER A 149 -6.07 19.57 -16.39
N ALA A 150 -6.89 18.71 -16.99
CA ALA A 150 -7.54 17.63 -16.22
C ALA A 150 -6.51 16.68 -15.58
N VAL A 151 -5.41 16.39 -16.27
CA VAL A 151 -4.32 15.57 -15.74
C VAL A 151 -3.56 16.29 -14.62
N SER A 152 -3.26 17.58 -14.75
CA SER A 152 -2.58 18.34 -13.68
C SER A 152 -3.44 18.40 -12.43
N ASP A 153 -4.73 18.67 -12.55
CA ASP A 153 -5.64 18.80 -11.41
C ASP A 153 -5.74 17.48 -10.63
N ILE A 154 -5.80 16.34 -11.33
CA ILE A 154 -5.77 15.01 -10.72
C ILE A 154 -4.42 14.77 -10.03
N THR A 155 -3.31 15.14 -10.68
CA THR A 155 -1.96 14.92 -10.15
C THR A 155 -1.71 15.77 -8.91
N ASP A 156 -2.13 17.03 -8.92
CA ASP A 156 -1.97 17.97 -7.82
C ASP A 156 -2.85 17.59 -6.63
N THR A 157 -4.11 17.19 -6.87
CA THR A 157 -5.00 16.69 -5.80
C THR A 157 -4.43 15.45 -5.12
N VAL A 158 -3.87 14.52 -5.90
CA VAL A 158 -3.21 13.32 -5.37
C VAL A 158 -1.93 13.67 -4.60
N ALA A 159 -1.12 14.62 -5.10
CA ALA A 159 0.12 15.03 -4.46
C ALA A 159 -0.10 15.84 -3.17
N GLU A 160 -1.11 16.70 -3.13
CA GLU A 160 -1.49 17.52 -1.97
C GLU A 160 -2.05 16.63 -0.86
N LYS A 161 -2.98 15.72 -1.20
CA LYS A 161 -3.54 14.76 -0.23
C LYS A 161 -2.51 13.76 0.29
N ALA A 162 -1.50 13.43 -0.50
CA ALA A 162 -0.37 12.61 -0.04
C ALA A 162 0.52 13.32 0.99
N ARG A 163 0.60 14.66 0.97
CA ARG A 163 1.41 15.47 1.90
C ARG A 163 0.64 15.83 3.18
N GLU A 164 -0.68 15.90 3.14
CA GLU A 164 -1.53 16.18 4.30
C GLU A 164 -1.65 14.95 5.24
N ALA A 165 -1.57 13.74 4.68
CA ALA A 165 -1.69 12.50 5.42
C ALA A 165 -0.44 12.07 6.23
N THR A 166 0.68 12.81 6.15
CA THR A 166 1.93 12.43 6.83
C THR A 166 2.00 12.78 8.32
N ASP A 167 1.09 13.60 8.86
CA ASP A 167 1.25 14.16 10.21
C ASP A 167 0.36 13.57 11.32
N GLU A 168 -0.70 12.80 11.03
CA GLU A 168 -1.67 12.39 12.08
C GLU A 168 -2.13 10.92 12.04
N SER A 169 -1.37 10.07 12.75
CA SER A 169 -1.78 8.87 13.51
C SER A 169 -2.57 7.71 12.88
N ALA A 170 -1.87 6.58 12.76
CA ALA A 170 -2.26 5.27 12.22
C ALA A 170 -3.16 4.34 13.09
N ALA A 171 -3.99 4.85 14.01
CA ALA A 171 -4.72 3.99 14.96
C ALA A 171 -6.17 3.61 14.57
N ALA A 172 -6.86 4.40 13.74
CA ALA A 172 -8.28 4.17 13.43
C ALA A 172 -8.56 3.11 12.34
N VAL A 173 -7.54 2.74 11.56
CA VAL A 173 -7.69 1.93 10.33
C VAL A 173 -8.03 0.46 10.59
N LYS A 174 -7.81 -0.03 11.81
CA LYS A 174 -8.05 -1.44 12.15
C LYS A 174 -9.54 -1.77 12.34
N GLU A 175 -10.40 -0.76 12.51
CA GLU A 175 -11.82 -0.93 12.82
C GLU A 175 -12.70 -1.03 11.56
N HIS A 176 -12.45 -0.21 10.52
CA HIS A 176 -13.30 -0.15 9.32
C HIS A 176 -13.02 -1.19 8.23
N ALA A 177 -11.93 -1.97 8.35
CA ALA A 177 -11.68 -3.11 7.46
C ALA A 177 -12.69 -4.26 7.64
N GLY A 178 -13.42 -4.29 8.76
CA GLY A 178 -14.48 -5.27 9.05
C GLY A 178 -15.74 -5.05 8.21
N ASP A 179 -16.08 -3.79 7.94
CA ASP A 179 -17.39 -3.42 7.38
C ASP A 179 -17.42 -3.54 5.85
N VAL A 180 -16.34 -3.19 5.15
CA VAL A 180 -16.26 -3.32 3.68
C VAL A 180 -16.36 -4.79 3.24
N LYS A 181 -15.85 -5.72 4.06
CA LYS A 181 -15.89 -7.16 3.79
C LYS A 181 -17.30 -7.75 3.96
N SER A 182 -18.14 -7.15 4.80
CA SER A 182 -19.51 -7.64 5.04
C SER A 182 -20.47 -7.16 3.94
N THR A 183 -20.33 -5.92 3.48
CA THR A 183 -21.15 -5.33 2.39
C THR A 183 -20.85 -5.94 1.03
N ALA A 184 -19.58 -6.18 0.69
CA ALA A 184 -19.21 -6.87 -0.55
C ALA A 184 -19.72 -8.33 -0.60
N LYS A 185 -19.89 -8.96 0.57
CA LYS A 185 -20.41 -10.33 0.68
C LYS A 185 -21.94 -10.39 0.59
N SER A 186 -22.65 -9.34 1.00
CA SER A 186 -24.12 -9.28 0.87
C SER A 186 -24.55 -8.99 -0.57
N GLU A 187 -23.87 -8.10 -1.29
CA GLU A 187 -24.20 -7.81 -2.70
C GLU A 187 -23.87 -8.98 -3.64
N ALA A 188 -22.73 -9.65 -3.42
CA ALA A 188 -22.37 -10.85 -4.18
C ALA A 188 -23.33 -12.04 -3.95
N LYS A 189 -24.08 -12.04 -2.84
CA LYS A 189 -25.10 -13.05 -2.56
C LYS A 189 -26.44 -12.70 -3.23
N GLY A 190 -26.84 -11.42 -3.21
CA GLY A 190 -28.03 -10.94 -3.93
C GLY A 190 -27.95 -11.20 -5.44
N ALA A 191 -26.80 -10.88 -6.06
CA ALA A 191 -26.59 -11.11 -7.49
C ALA A 191 -26.65 -12.60 -7.89
N LYS A 192 -26.32 -13.53 -6.98
CA LYS A 192 -26.43 -14.97 -7.24
C LYS A 192 -27.86 -15.49 -7.12
N ASP A 193 -28.69 -14.88 -6.30
CA ASP A 193 -30.07 -15.31 -6.10
C ASP A 193 -30.98 -14.86 -7.26
N ASP A 194 -30.71 -13.72 -7.88
CA ASP A 194 -31.44 -13.24 -9.06
C ASP A 194 -31.11 -14.04 -10.33
N ILE A 195 -29.86 -14.48 -10.48
CA ILE A 195 -29.43 -15.36 -11.58
C ILE A 195 -30.06 -16.76 -11.47
N LYS A 196 -30.42 -17.21 -10.26
CA LYS A 196 -31.03 -18.53 -10.05
C LYS A 196 -32.56 -18.52 -10.21
N LYS A 197 -33.17 -17.34 -10.31
CA LYS A 197 -34.63 -17.15 -10.42
C LYS A 197 -35.09 -16.77 -11.83
N SER A 198 -34.15 -16.54 -12.75
CA SER A 198 -34.38 -16.38 -14.20
C SER A 198 -34.08 -17.69 -14.93
#